data_AF-A0A6J0U8N7-F1
#
_entry.id   AF-A0A6J0U8N7-F1
#
_cell.length_a   1.000
_cell.length_b   1.000
_cell.length_c   1.000
_cell.angle_alpha   90.00
_cell.angle_beta   90.00
_cell.angle_gamma   90.00
#
_symmetry.space_group_name_H-M   'P 1'
#
loop_
_entity.id
_entity.type
_entity.pdbx_description
1 polymer ?
#
loop_
_entity_poly.entity_id
_entity_poly.type
_entity_poly.pdbx_seq_one_letter_code
_entity_poly.pdbx_strand_id
1 'polypeptide(L)'
;MCHLGLTLGSRTSERFCPSHKCQGRCSRLAPSPSTRFLATSADLHPVPEAMASPVPAGCCVLLAAVVVVVYAQRPSQQETHIHYAQLGTDVTLLCGSVDQDAAVTWTANSTDLDASHLNGSRLVLRNVDLSHSGQYTCYEGPSWHVKYRVNLRVGLPPKEPIVMCRSNNYPNGFYCSWHLPSPTYINDTFNITVVHDSKEIVCKKETPPKNRCYIQFLQVFSTKKYKVTLTASNPLGSSSTTISFDEFAIVKPDPPENVVAKPVPNNARRLLVSWQYPSSWPDPDSFPLKFFLRYRPLIIDQWQHVELSDGTSHIITDAYAGKEYIIQVAAKDNDIGTWSDWSVAVHATPWTEEPKHLTTEAQGAETTTASTSAFVVPPTTRLSDSDVTDRNRAMALSLVVSLVLVVFSIHFI
;
A
#
# COMPACT_ATOMS: atom_id res chain seq x y z
N MET A 1 -20.43 -59.44 54.82
CA MET A 1 -21.82 -59.89 55.03
C MET A 1 -22.69 -59.31 53.93
N CYS A 2 -23.29 -60.19 53.12
CA CYS A 2 -24.54 -60.04 52.35
C CYS A 2 -24.63 -58.91 51.30
N HIS A 3 -25.14 -59.07 50.07
CA HIS A 3 -25.61 -60.20 49.26
C HIS A 3 -26.09 -59.61 47.91
N LEU A 4 -26.02 -60.39 46.80
CA LEU A 4 -26.81 -60.31 45.54
C LEU A 4 -26.60 -59.06 44.63
N GLY A 5 -26.42 -59.13 43.31
CA GLY A 5 -26.52 -60.21 42.32
C GLY A 5 -27.70 -60.00 41.34
N LEU A 6 -27.38 -59.84 40.04
CA LEU A 6 -28.22 -60.00 38.82
C LEU A 6 -29.21 -58.84 38.50
N THR A 7 -29.49 -58.41 37.26
CA THR A 7 -29.41 -59.01 35.90
C THR A 7 -29.41 -57.93 34.79
N LEU A 8 -28.97 -58.33 33.59
CA LEU A 8 -28.96 -57.58 32.32
C LEU A 8 -30.35 -57.08 31.85
N GLY A 9 -30.34 -55.97 31.10
CA GLY A 9 -31.44 -55.55 30.22
C GLY A 9 -30.93 -54.70 29.06
N SER A 10 -30.91 -55.30 27.87
CA SER A 10 -30.68 -54.65 26.58
C SER A 10 -31.89 -53.81 26.17
N ARG A 11 -31.66 -52.61 25.60
CA ARG A 11 -32.62 -52.00 24.66
C ARG A 11 -31.94 -50.98 23.75
N THR A 12 -31.80 -51.40 22.51
CA THR A 12 -31.72 -50.57 21.30
C THR A 12 -33.08 -49.92 21.03
N SER A 13 -33.07 -48.65 20.63
CA SER A 13 -34.16 -47.94 19.91
C SER A 13 -33.48 -46.78 19.18
N GLU A 14 -33.13 -46.91 17.90
CA GLU A 14 -33.97 -46.63 16.72
C GLU A 14 -34.76 -45.32 16.74
N ARG A 15 -34.37 -44.47 15.77
CA ARG A 15 -35.14 -43.54 14.90
C ARG A 15 -35.78 -42.30 15.52
N PHE A 16 -35.46 -41.13 14.97
CA PHE A 16 -36.36 -40.34 14.10
C PHE A 16 -35.61 -39.16 13.45
N CYS A 17 -35.39 -39.23 12.13
CA CYS A 17 -35.07 -38.07 11.28
C CYS A 17 -36.32 -37.77 10.43
N PRO A 18 -36.84 -36.53 10.39
CA PRO A 18 -37.92 -36.19 9.49
C PRO A 18 -37.38 -35.77 8.12
N SER A 19 -37.94 -36.42 7.10
CA SER A 19 -37.79 -36.10 5.68
C SER A 19 -38.79 -35.01 5.27
N HIS A 20 -38.32 -34.01 4.53
CA HIS A 20 -39.20 -33.13 3.76
C HIS A 20 -38.82 -33.15 2.28
N LYS A 21 -39.80 -33.52 1.45
CA LYS A 21 -39.78 -33.50 -0.02
C LYS A 21 -39.90 -32.06 -0.51
N CYS A 22 -39.08 -31.69 -1.49
CA CYS A 22 -39.39 -30.65 -2.46
C CYS A 22 -39.07 -31.18 -3.86
N GLN A 23 -40.07 -31.13 -4.72
CA GLN A 23 -40.10 -31.74 -6.05
C GLN A 23 -40.09 -30.58 -7.05
N GLY A 24 -38.95 -30.36 -7.71
CA GLY A 24 -38.73 -29.30 -8.70
C GLY A 24 -38.21 -29.88 -10.01
N ARG A 25 -38.98 -29.71 -11.09
CA ARG A 25 -38.72 -30.16 -12.46
C ARG A 25 -37.41 -29.58 -13.03
N CYS A 26 -36.52 -30.46 -13.50
CA CYS A 26 -35.48 -30.11 -14.47
C CYS A 26 -35.95 -30.47 -15.89
N SER A 27 -36.22 -29.45 -16.71
CA SER A 27 -36.49 -29.59 -18.14
C SER A 27 -35.16 -29.73 -18.90
N ARG A 28 -34.93 -30.90 -19.50
CA ARG A 28 -33.86 -31.16 -20.47
C ARG A 28 -34.32 -30.68 -21.85
N LEU A 29 -33.54 -29.83 -22.49
CA LEU A 29 -33.65 -29.55 -23.92
C LEU A 29 -32.67 -30.46 -24.66
N ALA A 30 -33.21 -31.26 -25.58
CA ALA A 30 -32.49 -32.02 -26.58
C ALA A 30 -32.34 -31.21 -27.87
N PRO A 31 -31.32 -31.45 -28.70
CA PRO A 31 -31.40 -31.22 -30.13
C PRO A 31 -31.51 -32.56 -30.89
N SER A 32 -32.38 -32.57 -31.90
CA SER A 32 -32.58 -33.66 -32.87
C SER A 32 -31.57 -33.57 -34.03
N PRO A 33 -31.48 -34.62 -34.90
CA PRO A 33 -30.26 -34.93 -35.65
C PRO A 33 -30.36 -34.77 -37.19
N SER A 34 -29.18 -34.90 -37.82
CA SER A 34 -28.91 -35.46 -39.17
C SER A 34 -29.34 -34.70 -40.42
N THR A 35 -28.38 -34.34 -41.28
CA THR A 35 -28.29 -34.89 -42.65
C THR A 35 -26.85 -34.86 -43.19
N ARG A 36 -26.49 -35.93 -43.93
CA ARG A 36 -25.17 -36.27 -44.48
C ARG A 36 -24.88 -35.62 -45.83
N PHE A 37 -23.58 -35.44 -46.08
CA PHE A 37 -22.79 -35.62 -47.31
C PHE A 37 -23.42 -35.37 -48.69
N LEU A 38 -22.71 -34.58 -49.51
CA LEU A 38 -22.23 -34.98 -50.84
C LEU A 38 -21.00 -34.14 -51.23
N ALA A 39 -19.93 -34.83 -51.63
CA ALA A 39 -18.75 -34.27 -52.27
C ALA A 39 -18.98 -34.18 -53.79
N THR A 40 -18.43 -33.19 -54.47
CA THR A 40 -17.90 -33.34 -55.86
C THR A 40 -17.08 -32.14 -56.35
N SER A 41 -15.92 -32.49 -56.92
CA SER A 41 -15.09 -31.90 -57.99
C SER A 41 -14.93 -30.38 -58.20
N ALA A 42 -13.64 -30.01 -58.15
CA ALA A 42 -12.87 -29.07 -58.99
C ALA A 42 -13.55 -28.34 -60.17
N ASP A 43 -13.25 -27.04 -60.28
CA ASP A 43 -12.84 -26.40 -61.53
C ASP A 43 -11.84 -25.27 -61.23
N LEU A 44 -10.66 -25.35 -61.86
CA LEU A 44 -9.55 -24.40 -61.81
C LEU A 44 -9.32 -23.91 -63.25
N HIS A 45 -9.38 -22.60 -63.48
CA HIS A 45 -8.88 -21.98 -64.70
C HIS A 45 -7.69 -21.05 -64.38
N PRO A 46 -6.68 -20.94 -65.29
CA PRO A 46 -5.32 -20.48 -64.97
C PRO A 46 -5.05 -19.02 -65.39
N VAL A 47 -4.02 -18.40 -64.82
CA VAL A 47 -3.41 -17.12 -65.22
C VAL A 47 -1.88 -17.28 -65.20
N PRO A 48 -1.12 -16.69 -66.15
CA PRO A 48 0.13 -17.28 -66.64
C PRO A 48 1.41 -16.81 -65.93
N GLU A 49 2.44 -17.65 -66.05
CA GLU A 49 3.82 -17.44 -65.60
C GLU A 49 4.50 -16.27 -66.34
N ALA A 50 5.19 -15.41 -65.57
CA ALA A 50 6.21 -14.50 -66.08
C ALA A 50 7.58 -14.90 -65.52
N MET A 51 8.51 -15.15 -66.44
CA MET A 51 9.88 -15.60 -66.22
C MET A 51 10.70 -14.60 -65.38
N ALA A 52 11.38 -15.11 -64.35
CA ALA A 52 12.36 -14.38 -63.57
C ALA A 52 13.73 -14.34 -64.28
N SER A 53 14.39 -13.17 -64.28
CA SER A 53 15.76 -12.96 -64.73
C SER A 53 16.74 -13.10 -63.55
N PRO A 54 17.93 -13.71 -63.71
CA PRO A 54 18.89 -13.85 -62.62
C PRO A 54 19.79 -12.61 -62.48
N VAL A 55 19.80 -12.01 -61.29
CA VAL A 55 20.78 -10.97 -60.88
C VAL A 55 22.03 -11.68 -60.34
N PRO A 56 23.26 -11.22 -60.67
CA PRO A 56 24.49 -11.97 -60.41
C PRO A 56 24.85 -12.05 -58.92
N ALA A 57 25.27 -13.24 -58.50
CA ALA A 57 25.57 -13.67 -57.12
C ALA A 57 26.69 -12.89 -56.39
N GLY A 58 27.31 -11.88 -57.02
CA GLY A 58 28.40 -11.10 -56.43
C GLY A 58 27.96 -10.14 -55.32
N CYS A 59 26.76 -9.56 -55.40
CA CYS A 59 26.26 -8.62 -54.37
C CYS A 59 25.88 -9.30 -53.05
N CYS A 60 25.45 -10.56 -53.09
CA CYS A 60 25.03 -11.31 -51.89
C CYS A 60 26.23 -11.68 -51.00
N VAL A 61 27.42 -11.89 -51.57
CA VAL A 61 28.62 -12.28 -50.80
C VAL A 61 29.17 -11.08 -50.02
N LEU A 62 29.15 -9.88 -50.60
CA LEU A 62 29.59 -8.66 -49.91
C LEU A 62 28.63 -8.26 -48.79
N LEU A 63 27.32 -8.36 -49.01
CA LEU A 63 26.32 -8.11 -47.97
C LEU A 63 26.41 -9.15 -46.84
N ALA A 64 26.61 -10.43 -47.16
CA ALA A 64 26.81 -11.46 -46.15
C ALA A 64 28.11 -11.23 -45.36
N ALA A 65 29.21 -10.84 -46.01
CA ALA A 65 30.47 -10.55 -45.33
C ALA A 65 30.37 -9.32 -44.41
N VAL A 66 29.68 -8.26 -44.83
CA VAL A 66 29.45 -7.06 -43.99
C VAL A 66 28.54 -7.39 -42.81
N VAL A 67 27.49 -8.20 -43.01
CA VAL A 67 26.63 -8.66 -41.90
C VAL A 67 27.40 -9.55 -40.92
N VAL A 68 28.29 -10.42 -41.39
CA VAL A 68 29.14 -11.25 -40.53
C VAL A 68 30.15 -10.41 -39.74
N VAL A 69 30.74 -9.38 -40.35
CA VAL A 69 31.66 -8.45 -39.63
C VAL A 69 30.92 -7.58 -38.61
N VAL A 70 29.69 -7.13 -38.93
CA VAL A 70 28.85 -6.36 -37.99
C VAL A 70 28.30 -7.24 -36.85
N TYR A 71 28.02 -8.52 -37.09
CA TYR A 71 27.66 -9.47 -36.02
C TYR A 71 28.86 -9.97 -35.21
N ALA A 72 30.07 -9.95 -35.77
CA ALA A 72 31.31 -10.27 -35.06
C ALA A 72 31.80 -9.12 -34.15
N GLN A 73 31.20 -7.93 -34.25
CA GLN A 73 31.42 -6.80 -33.34
C GLN A 73 30.19 -6.53 -32.45
N ARG A 74 29.57 -7.58 -31.90
CA ARG A 74 28.92 -7.40 -30.61
C ARG A 74 30.03 -7.04 -29.61
N PRO A 75 30.00 -5.87 -28.94
CA PRO A 75 30.79 -5.71 -27.74
C PRO A 75 30.41 -6.90 -26.87
N SER A 76 31.38 -7.72 -26.48
CA SER A 76 31.12 -8.75 -25.47
C SER A 76 30.42 -8.02 -24.33
N GLN A 77 29.16 -8.35 -24.09
CA GLN A 77 28.39 -7.79 -23.00
C GLN A 77 29.09 -8.33 -21.75
N GLN A 78 30.11 -7.61 -21.29
CA GLN A 78 30.98 -8.03 -20.22
C GLN A 78 30.10 -8.06 -18.98
N GLU A 79 29.68 -9.28 -18.62
CA GLU A 79 28.76 -9.56 -17.54
C GLU A 79 29.25 -8.80 -16.31
N THR A 80 28.50 -7.79 -15.86
CA THR A 80 28.90 -6.99 -14.70
C THR A 80 28.79 -7.88 -13.48
N HIS A 81 29.90 -8.52 -13.10
CA HIS A 81 29.97 -9.34 -11.89
C HIS A 81 29.64 -8.47 -10.68
N ILE A 82 28.61 -8.82 -9.92
CA ILE A 82 28.29 -8.16 -8.66
C ILE A 82 28.90 -8.99 -7.54
N HIS A 83 29.68 -8.34 -6.69
CA HIS A 83 30.19 -8.95 -5.46
C HIS A 83 29.51 -8.31 -4.27
N TYR A 84 29.00 -9.12 -3.35
CA TYR A 84 28.33 -8.64 -2.16
C TYR A 84 29.27 -8.78 -0.96
N ALA A 85 29.37 -7.71 -0.19
CA ALA A 85 30.18 -7.66 1.02
C ALA A 85 29.35 -7.24 2.23
N GLN A 86 29.66 -7.82 3.38
CA GLN A 86 29.01 -7.46 4.62
C GLN A 86 29.68 -6.21 5.23
N LEU A 87 28.87 -5.25 5.63
CA LEU A 87 29.31 -4.03 6.31
C LEU A 87 30.11 -4.38 7.58
N GLY A 88 31.26 -3.75 7.74
CA GLY A 88 32.19 -3.93 8.86
C GLY A 88 33.15 -5.12 8.72
N THR A 89 33.15 -5.83 7.58
CA THR A 89 34.06 -6.95 7.32
C THR A 89 35.21 -6.57 6.39
N ASP A 90 36.25 -7.41 6.35
CA ASP A 90 37.34 -7.27 5.38
C ASP A 90 37.00 -8.04 4.10
N VAL A 91 37.21 -7.41 2.95
CA VAL A 91 36.87 -7.94 1.62
C VAL A 91 38.13 -8.01 0.77
N THR A 92 38.36 -9.16 0.14
CA THR A 92 39.47 -9.33 -0.80
C THR A 92 38.93 -9.60 -2.21
N LEU A 93 39.24 -8.69 -3.14
CA LEU A 93 38.89 -8.82 -4.55
C LEU A 93 40.08 -9.39 -5.34
N LEU A 94 39.79 -10.36 -6.20
CA LEU A 94 40.76 -11.06 -7.04
C LEU A 94 40.82 -10.43 -8.43
N CYS A 95 42.02 -10.23 -8.97
CA CYS A 95 42.21 -9.72 -10.32
C CYS A 95 42.06 -10.85 -11.35
N GLY A 96 40.83 -11.35 -11.54
CA GLY A 96 40.55 -12.42 -12.49
C GLY A 96 41.42 -13.67 -12.24
N SER A 97 42.05 -14.17 -13.30
CA SER A 97 42.97 -15.33 -13.25
C SER A 97 44.45 -14.93 -13.34
N VAL A 98 44.79 -13.71 -12.94
CA VAL A 98 46.17 -13.22 -12.95
C VAL A 98 46.96 -13.82 -11.78
N ASP A 99 48.24 -14.11 -11.98
CA ASP A 99 49.14 -14.64 -10.94
C ASP A 99 49.22 -13.71 -9.72
N GLN A 100 49.51 -14.28 -8.55
CA GLN A 100 49.52 -13.51 -7.29
C GLN A 100 50.60 -12.43 -7.24
N ASP A 101 51.73 -12.67 -7.89
CA ASP A 101 52.89 -11.77 -7.91
C ASP A 101 52.91 -10.82 -9.12
N ALA A 102 51.88 -10.88 -9.98
CA ALA A 102 51.81 -10.01 -11.13
C ALA A 102 51.55 -8.56 -10.71
N ALA A 103 52.24 -7.62 -11.37
CA ALA A 103 51.98 -6.21 -11.19
C ALA A 103 50.62 -5.84 -11.80
N VAL A 104 49.69 -5.39 -10.95
CA VAL A 104 48.36 -4.95 -11.37
C VAL A 104 48.06 -3.56 -10.84
N THR A 105 47.15 -2.86 -11.51
CA THR A 105 46.60 -1.59 -11.02
C THR A 105 45.11 -1.77 -10.77
N TRP A 106 44.63 -1.26 -9.64
CA TRP A 106 43.21 -1.26 -9.30
C TRP A 106 42.67 0.16 -9.24
N THR A 107 41.47 0.34 -9.78
CA THR A 107 40.73 1.60 -9.70
C THR A 107 39.37 1.36 -9.04
N ALA A 108 38.93 2.29 -8.19
CA ALA A 108 37.56 2.36 -7.68
C ALA A 108 36.83 3.56 -8.32
N ASN A 109 35.69 3.34 -8.97
CA ASN A 109 34.91 4.38 -9.66
C ASN A 109 35.76 5.25 -10.61
N SER A 110 36.74 4.65 -11.29
CA SER A 110 37.72 5.32 -12.17
C SER A 110 38.76 6.19 -11.47
N THR A 111 38.96 6.02 -10.16
CA THR A 111 40.03 6.64 -9.37
C THR A 111 41.04 5.59 -8.94
N ASP A 112 42.34 5.90 -9.04
CA ASP A 112 43.42 4.99 -8.65
C ASP A 112 43.39 4.77 -7.14
N LEU A 113 43.57 3.50 -6.73
CA LEU A 113 43.65 3.13 -5.32
C LEU A 113 45.11 3.16 -4.84
N ASP A 114 45.29 3.53 -3.57
CA ASP A 114 46.60 3.51 -2.93
C ASP A 114 47.15 2.07 -2.86
N ALA A 115 48.45 1.93 -3.09
CA ALA A 115 49.17 0.66 -3.03
C ALA A 115 49.09 0.00 -1.65
N SER A 116 48.80 0.77 -0.59
CA SER A 116 48.57 0.27 0.76
C SER A 116 47.40 -0.73 0.87
N HIS A 117 46.44 -0.67 -0.05
CA HIS A 117 45.32 -1.61 -0.13
C HIS A 117 45.63 -2.89 -0.92
N LEU A 118 46.81 -2.97 -1.55
CA LEU A 118 47.18 -4.09 -2.41
C LEU A 118 48.06 -5.10 -1.67
N ASN A 119 47.79 -6.39 -1.92
CA ASN A 119 48.63 -7.50 -1.49
C ASN A 119 48.89 -8.40 -2.69
N GLY A 120 49.98 -8.12 -3.42
CA GLY A 120 50.23 -8.68 -4.75
C GLY A 120 49.16 -8.22 -5.74
N SER A 121 48.55 -9.15 -6.47
CA SER A 121 47.46 -8.86 -7.41
C SER A 121 46.08 -8.66 -6.76
N ARG A 122 45.98 -8.80 -5.43
CA ARG A 122 44.72 -8.76 -4.67
C ARG A 122 44.48 -7.37 -4.09
N LEU A 123 43.23 -6.92 -4.17
CA LEU A 123 42.78 -5.71 -3.48
C LEU A 123 42.11 -6.09 -2.15
N VAL A 124 42.63 -5.58 -1.04
CA VAL A 124 42.15 -5.84 0.32
C VAL A 124 41.54 -4.57 0.90
N LEU A 125 40.21 -4.54 1.00
CA LEU A 125 39.46 -3.47 1.66
C LEU A 125 39.15 -3.92 3.09
N ARG A 126 39.58 -3.15 4.10
CA ARG A 126 39.37 -3.48 5.51
C ARG A 126 38.21 -2.70 6.09
N ASN A 127 37.44 -3.34 6.96
CA ASN A 127 36.29 -2.75 7.65
C ASN A 127 35.38 -1.96 6.70
N VAL A 128 34.87 -2.63 5.67
CA VAL A 128 34.13 -1.97 4.59
C VAL A 128 32.86 -1.29 5.10
N ASP A 129 32.58 -0.11 4.58
CA ASP A 129 31.35 0.63 4.83
C ASP A 129 30.55 0.82 3.53
N LEU A 130 29.41 1.53 3.62
CA LEU A 130 28.56 1.77 2.45
C LEU A 130 29.25 2.57 1.33
N SER A 131 30.24 3.42 1.66
CA SER A 131 30.96 4.27 0.70
C SER A 131 31.88 3.46 -0.22
N HIS A 132 32.28 2.26 0.20
CA HIS A 132 33.06 1.34 -0.61
C HIS A 132 32.24 0.69 -1.74
N SER A 133 30.91 0.85 -1.77
CA SER A 133 30.08 0.35 -2.86
C SER A 133 30.38 1.09 -4.17
N GLY A 134 30.63 0.36 -5.24
CA GLY A 134 31.01 0.97 -6.52
C GLY A 134 31.64 -0.02 -7.48
N GLN A 135 32.12 0.51 -8.61
CA GLN A 135 32.78 -0.30 -9.64
C GLN A 135 34.29 -0.35 -9.39
N TYR A 136 34.83 -1.55 -9.30
CA TYR A 136 36.25 -1.82 -9.20
C TYR A 136 36.74 -2.47 -10.48
N THR A 137 37.85 -1.97 -11.01
CA THR A 137 38.45 -2.48 -12.24
C THR A 137 39.92 -2.79 -11.99
N CYS A 138 40.36 -3.98 -12.40
CA CYS A 138 41.75 -4.41 -12.36
C CYS A 138 42.36 -4.41 -13.75
N TYR A 139 43.58 -3.86 -13.84
CA TYR A 139 44.36 -3.72 -15.04
C TYR A 139 45.68 -4.51 -14.94
N GLU A 140 46.08 -5.18 -16.01
CA GLU A 140 47.36 -5.90 -16.08
C GLU A 140 48.52 -4.95 -16.43
N GLY A 141 49.39 -4.72 -15.44
CA GLY A 141 50.68 -4.04 -15.62
C GLY A 141 50.62 -2.75 -16.47
N PRO A 142 51.70 -2.43 -17.21
CA PRO A 142 51.77 -1.23 -18.05
C PRO A 142 50.88 -1.31 -19.30
N SER A 143 50.25 -2.45 -19.57
CA SER A 143 49.41 -2.65 -20.75
C SER A 143 48.04 -1.98 -20.64
N TRP A 144 47.62 -1.63 -19.41
CA TRP A 144 46.29 -1.07 -19.12
C TRP A 144 45.13 -1.90 -19.68
N HIS A 145 45.35 -3.19 -19.90
CA HIS A 145 44.30 -4.12 -20.31
C HIS A 145 43.46 -4.52 -19.10
N VAL A 146 42.15 -4.30 -19.20
CA VAL A 146 41.17 -4.69 -18.17
C VAL A 146 41.12 -6.21 -18.08
N LYS A 147 41.53 -6.76 -16.93
CA LYS A 147 41.43 -8.20 -16.66
C LYS A 147 40.17 -8.57 -15.90
N TYR A 148 39.73 -7.68 -15.03
CA TYR A 148 38.58 -7.94 -14.17
C TYR A 148 37.82 -6.66 -13.87
N ARG A 149 36.50 -6.76 -13.82
CA ARG A 149 35.61 -5.67 -13.43
C ARG A 149 34.52 -6.25 -12.53
N VAL A 150 34.31 -5.62 -11.39
CA VAL A 150 33.33 -6.04 -10.39
C VAL A 150 32.60 -4.83 -9.82
N ASN A 151 31.30 -4.97 -9.59
CA ASN A 151 30.52 -3.99 -8.87
C ASN A 151 30.33 -4.47 -7.43
N LEU A 152 31.03 -3.84 -6.49
CA LEU A 152 30.93 -4.14 -5.07
C LEU A 152 29.65 -3.51 -4.51
N ARG A 153 28.84 -4.31 -3.83
CA ARG A 153 27.66 -3.88 -3.09
C ARG A 153 27.84 -4.24 -1.63
N VAL A 154 27.99 -3.23 -0.77
CA VAL A 154 28.11 -3.41 0.67
C VAL A 154 26.73 -3.33 1.30
N GLY A 155 26.40 -4.30 2.15
CA GLY A 155 25.11 -4.36 2.84
C GLY A 155 25.17 -5.19 4.11
N LEU A 156 24.00 -5.53 4.63
CA LEU A 156 23.82 -6.40 5.78
C LEU A 156 22.90 -7.58 5.41
N PRO A 157 23.11 -8.77 6.00
CA PRO A 157 22.14 -9.85 5.89
C PRO A 157 20.81 -9.43 6.57
N PRO A 158 19.66 -9.94 6.11
CA PRO A 158 18.38 -9.62 6.73
C PRO A 158 18.32 -10.16 8.15
N LYS A 159 17.78 -9.35 9.07
CA LYS A 159 17.35 -9.83 10.39
C LYS A 159 15.96 -10.46 10.30
N GLU A 160 15.51 -11.07 11.39
CA GLU A 160 14.17 -11.66 11.51
C GLU A 160 13.10 -10.61 11.16
N PRO A 161 12.29 -10.86 10.10
CA PRO A 161 11.29 -9.90 9.66
C PRO A 161 10.08 -9.87 10.60
N ILE A 162 9.52 -8.69 10.82
CA ILE A 162 8.32 -8.53 11.66
C ILE A 162 7.10 -8.76 10.79
N VAL A 163 6.27 -9.76 11.16
CA VAL A 163 5.05 -10.15 10.44
C VAL A 163 3.82 -9.82 11.28
N MET A 164 2.82 -9.21 10.66
CA MET A 164 1.54 -8.88 11.30
C MET A 164 0.39 -9.30 10.37
N CYS A 165 -0.61 -9.99 10.90
CA CYS A 165 -1.80 -10.38 10.13
C CYS A 165 -3.06 -9.78 10.75
N ARG A 166 -3.99 -9.34 9.91
CA ARG A 166 -5.25 -8.70 10.31
C ARG A 166 -6.37 -9.02 9.32
N SER A 167 -7.57 -9.27 9.85
CA SER A 167 -8.81 -9.35 9.09
C SER A 167 -9.67 -8.11 9.37
N ASN A 168 -9.83 -7.25 8.37
CA ASN A 168 -10.71 -6.08 8.41
C ASN A 168 -12.05 -6.31 7.66
N ASN A 169 -12.20 -7.48 7.04
CA ASN A 169 -13.32 -7.85 6.17
C ASN A 169 -13.81 -9.28 6.45
N TYR A 170 -13.81 -9.68 7.73
CA TYR A 170 -14.32 -10.98 8.15
C TYR A 170 -15.78 -11.15 7.69
N PRO A 171 -16.21 -12.35 7.24
CA PRO A 171 -15.48 -13.61 7.17
C PRO A 171 -14.81 -13.89 5.81
N ASN A 172 -14.55 -12.86 4.99
CA ASN A 172 -14.02 -13.07 3.64
C ASN A 172 -12.53 -13.49 3.66
N GLY A 173 -11.69 -12.74 4.35
CA GLY A 173 -10.27 -13.04 4.38
C GLY A 173 -9.48 -12.22 5.38
N PHE A 174 -8.16 -12.28 5.23
CA PHE A 174 -7.23 -11.48 6.00
C PHE A 174 -6.02 -11.14 5.14
N TYR A 175 -5.23 -10.18 5.60
CA TYR A 175 -3.94 -9.89 5.00
C TYR A 175 -2.84 -10.05 6.03
N CYS A 176 -1.64 -10.35 5.55
CA CYS A 176 -0.41 -10.26 6.33
C CYS A 176 0.50 -9.21 5.71
N SER A 177 1.06 -8.34 6.54
CA SER A 177 2.05 -7.35 6.18
C SER A 177 3.35 -7.58 6.93
N TRP A 178 4.46 -7.12 6.35
CA TRP A 178 5.78 -7.30 6.95
C TRP A 178 6.76 -6.18 6.66
N HIS A 179 7.76 -6.08 7.52
CA HIS A 179 8.91 -5.19 7.35
C HIS A 179 10.14 -5.74 8.08
N LEU A 180 11.32 -5.28 7.67
CA LEU A 180 12.55 -5.57 8.38
C LEU A 180 12.74 -4.54 9.51
N PRO A 181 13.25 -4.98 10.69
CA PRO A 181 13.48 -4.06 11.82
C PRO A 181 14.63 -3.08 11.57
N SER A 182 15.52 -3.40 10.62
CA SER A 182 16.64 -2.55 10.22
C SER A 182 16.92 -2.69 8.72
N PRO A 183 17.38 -1.63 8.04
CA PRO A 183 17.72 -1.69 6.62
C PRO A 183 18.93 -2.61 6.36
N THR A 184 18.92 -3.27 5.20
CA THR A 184 20.01 -4.15 4.71
C THR A 184 20.92 -3.45 3.70
N TYR A 185 20.49 -2.31 3.14
CA TYR A 185 21.19 -1.51 2.12
C TYR A 185 21.42 -2.22 0.77
N ILE A 186 20.86 -3.42 0.59
CA ILE A 186 20.83 -4.18 -0.66
C ILE A 186 19.43 -4.72 -0.90
N ASN A 187 19.16 -5.22 -2.10
CA ASN A 187 17.82 -5.68 -2.46
C ASN A 187 17.47 -6.97 -1.71
N ASP A 188 16.42 -6.90 -0.90
CA ASP A 188 15.85 -8.04 -0.22
C ASP A 188 14.70 -8.66 -1.03
N THR A 189 14.57 -9.97 -0.88
CA THR A 189 13.48 -10.77 -1.43
C THR A 189 12.69 -11.40 -0.29
N PHE A 190 11.37 -11.45 -0.42
CA PHE A 190 10.49 -11.98 0.61
C PHE A 190 9.69 -13.17 0.08
N ASN A 191 9.80 -14.30 0.76
CA ASN A 191 9.01 -15.49 0.50
C ASN A 191 8.08 -15.78 1.69
N ILE A 192 6.78 -15.94 1.43
CA ILE A 192 5.76 -16.15 2.46
C ILE A 192 5.03 -17.46 2.17
N THR A 193 4.92 -18.31 3.18
CA THR A 193 4.14 -19.54 3.13
C THR A 193 3.08 -19.50 4.24
N VAL A 194 1.86 -19.91 3.89
CA VAL A 194 0.72 -19.91 4.80
C VAL A 194 0.16 -21.32 4.84
N VAL A 195 0.02 -21.87 6.04
CA VAL A 195 -0.52 -23.23 6.26
C VAL A 195 -1.69 -23.16 7.22
N HIS A 196 -2.77 -23.85 6.88
CA HIS A 196 -3.94 -24.03 7.74
C HIS A 196 -4.43 -25.47 7.60
N ASP A 197 -4.68 -26.14 8.74
CA ASP A 197 -5.12 -27.54 8.77
C ASP A 197 -4.27 -28.48 7.89
N SER A 198 -2.94 -28.33 7.98
CA SER A 198 -1.96 -29.08 7.17
C SER A 198 -2.04 -28.87 5.65
N LYS A 199 -2.80 -27.88 5.19
CA LYS A 199 -2.89 -27.46 3.78
C LYS A 199 -2.18 -26.13 3.58
N GLU A 200 -1.37 -26.04 2.54
CA GLU A 200 -0.78 -24.78 2.12
C GLU A 200 -1.84 -23.93 1.40
N ILE A 201 -1.92 -22.65 1.76
CA ILE A 201 -2.85 -21.67 1.19
C ILE A 201 -2.07 -20.66 0.37
N VAL A 202 -2.59 -20.36 -0.82
CA VAL A 202 -2.01 -19.35 -1.70
C VAL A 202 -2.16 -17.96 -1.09
N CYS A 203 -1.04 -17.27 -0.89
CA CYS A 203 -1.05 -15.83 -0.57
C CYS A 203 -0.91 -14.99 -1.84
N LYS A 204 -1.92 -14.15 -2.12
CA LYS A 204 -1.87 -13.22 -3.26
C LYS A 204 -1.06 -11.98 -2.86
N LYS A 205 0.24 -11.98 -3.21
CA LYS A 205 1.14 -10.84 -2.96
C LYS A 205 0.68 -9.62 -3.73
N GLU A 206 0.64 -8.47 -3.05
CA GLU A 206 0.48 -7.20 -3.74
C GLU A 206 1.73 -6.85 -4.53
N THR A 207 1.55 -5.99 -5.54
CA THR A 207 2.66 -5.49 -6.33
C THR A 207 3.61 -4.68 -5.45
N PRO A 208 4.94 -4.87 -5.60
CA PRO A 208 5.93 -4.01 -4.95
C PRO A 208 5.62 -2.53 -5.22
N PRO A 209 5.83 -1.63 -4.24
CA PRO A 209 6.64 -1.83 -3.01
C PRO A 209 5.86 -2.34 -1.79
N LYS A 210 4.60 -2.76 -1.94
CA LYS A 210 3.78 -3.14 -0.79
C LYS A 210 4.15 -4.54 -0.29
N ASN A 211 4.76 -4.60 0.89
CA ASN A 211 5.03 -5.82 1.64
C ASN A 211 3.76 -6.37 2.31
N ARG A 212 2.78 -6.74 1.50
CA ARG A 212 1.48 -7.27 1.95
C ARG A 212 1.00 -8.36 1.02
N CYS A 213 0.29 -9.34 1.56
CA CYS A 213 -0.42 -10.34 0.76
C CYS A 213 -1.76 -10.70 1.39
N TYR A 214 -2.71 -11.11 0.53
CA TYR A 214 -4.08 -11.44 0.92
C TYR A 214 -4.34 -12.96 0.89
N ILE A 215 -5.09 -13.41 1.89
CA ILE A 215 -5.49 -14.81 2.10
C ILE A 215 -7.01 -14.85 2.24
N GLN A 216 -7.68 -15.73 1.50
CA GLN A 216 -9.10 -16.02 1.69
C GLN A 216 -9.26 -17.07 2.79
N PHE A 217 -10.25 -16.91 3.67
CA PHE A 217 -10.59 -17.97 4.61
C PHE A 217 -11.15 -19.19 3.85
N LEU A 218 -10.60 -20.38 4.12
CA LEU A 218 -11.09 -21.63 3.51
C LEU A 218 -12.33 -22.17 4.23
N GLN A 219 -12.35 -22.01 5.55
CA GLN A 219 -13.46 -22.36 6.43
C GLN A 219 -13.54 -21.29 7.50
N VAL A 220 -14.74 -20.76 7.70
CA VAL A 220 -15.06 -19.80 8.76
C VAL A 220 -15.34 -20.59 10.04
N PHE A 221 -14.97 -20.02 11.19
CA PHE A 221 -15.08 -20.63 12.51
C PHE A 221 -14.17 -21.84 12.73
N SER A 222 -13.00 -21.86 12.08
CA SER A 222 -12.03 -22.94 12.25
C SER A 222 -11.36 -22.86 13.63
N THR A 223 -11.27 -24.00 14.32
CA THR A 223 -10.47 -24.12 15.57
C THR A 223 -9.00 -24.40 15.29
N LYS A 224 -8.60 -24.51 14.01
CA LYS A 224 -7.23 -24.74 13.60
C LYS A 224 -6.50 -23.41 13.44
N LYS A 225 -5.25 -23.35 13.93
CA LYS A 225 -4.42 -22.17 13.79
C LYS A 225 -3.93 -22.00 12.36
N TYR A 226 -3.86 -20.76 11.92
CA TYR A 226 -3.05 -20.39 10.77
C TYR A 226 -1.59 -20.30 11.20
N LYS A 227 -0.69 -20.84 10.38
CA LYS A 227 0.76 -20.73 10.54
C LYS A 227 1.32 -19.99 9.34
N VAL A 228 1.94 -18.85 9.59
CA VAL A 228 2.53 -17.99 8.55
C VAL A 228 4.03 -17.95 8.77
N THR A 229 4.79 -18.33 7.74
CA THR A 229 6.25 -18.27 7.74
C THR A 229 6.70 -17.28 6.69
N LEU A 230 7.43 -16.26 7.10
CA LEU A 230 8.05 -15.29 6.19
C LEU A 230 9.56 -15.48 6.23
N THR A 231 10.18 -15.57 5.06
CA THR A 231 11.63 -15.61 4.89
C THR A 231 12.07 -14.37 4.11
N ALA A 232 12.96 -13.58 4.70
CA ALA A 232 13.67 -12.49 4.03
C ALA A 232 15.05 -13.00 3.60
N SER A 233 15.42 -12.78 2.35
CA SER A 233 16.69 -13.24 1.79
C SER A 233 17.34 -12.20 0.90
N ASN A 234 18.65 -12.06 1.03
CA ASN A 234 19.50 -11.33 0.11
C ASN A 234 20.81 -12.10 -0.12
N PRO A 235 21.71 -11.64 -0.99
CA PRO A 235 22.96 -12.35 -1.29
C PRO A 235 23.91 -12.56 -0.10
N LEU A 236 23.73 -11.83 1.00
CA LEU A 236 24.53 -11.97 2.23
C LEU A 236 23.94 -12.96 3.23
N GLY A 237 22.68 -13.39 3.05
CA GLY A 237 22.06 -14.38 3.91
C GLY A 237 20.54 -14.34 3.89
N SER A 238 19.94 -15.10 4.81
CA SER A 238 18.50 -15.14 4.99
C SER A 238 18.12 -15.26 6.46
N SER A 239 16.91 -14.82 6.77
CA SER A 239 16.31 -14.95 8.10
C SER A 239 14.82 -15.15 7.95
N SER A 240 14.19 -15.85 8.89
CA SER A 240 12.78 -16.16 8.83
C SER A 240 12.07 -15.98 10.17
N THR A 241 10.79 -15.67 10.09
CA THR A 241 9.90 -15.52 11.25
C THR A 241 8.64 -16.32 11.00
N THR A 242 8.22 -17.09 12.00
CA THR A 242 6.99 -17.88 11.96
C THR A 242 6.04 -17.40 13.04
N ILE A 243 4.83 -17.00 12.66
CA ILE A 243 3.75 -16.66 13.58
C ILE A 243 2.62 -17.67 13.46
N SER A 244 1.91 -17.93 14.55
CA SER A 244 0.74 -18.79 14.56
C SER A 244 -0.38 -18.15 15.35
N PHE A 245 -1.59 -18.14 14.79
CA PHE A 245 -2.74 -17.46 15.39
C PHE A 245 -4.05 -18.19 15.11
N ASP A 246 -5.01 -17.98 16.00
CA ASP A 246 -6.39 -18.40 15.83
C ASP A 246 -7.14 -17.41 14.92
N GLU A 247 -8.09 -17.90 14.12
CA GLU A 247 -8.87 -17.08 13.17
C GLU A 247 -9.47 -15.84 13.83
N PHE A 248 -10.10 -16.05 14.99
CA PHE A 248 -10.79 -15.01 15.75
C PHE A 248 -9.87 -13.95 16.35
N ALA A 249 -8.59 -14.26 16.55
CA ALA A 249 -7.65 -13.36 17.21
C ALA A 249 -7.18 -12.19 16.32
N ILE A 250 -7.24 -12.38 15.00
CA ILE A 250 -6.77 -11.37 14.02
C ILE A 250 -7.89 -10.49 13.48
N VAL A 251 -9.15 -10.73 13.88
CA VAL A 251 -10.28 -9.91 13.47
C VAL A 251 -10.16 -8.53 14.12
N LYS A 252 -10.08 -7.51 13.29
CA LYS A 252 -10.04 -6.10 13.69
C LYS A 252 -10.64 -5.28 12.55
N PRO A 253 -11.93 -4.91 12.62
CA PRO A 253 -12.62 -4.12 11.60
C PRO A 253 -11.91 -2.79 11.33
N ASP A 254 -12.21 -2.14 10.21
CA ASP A 254 -11.79 -0.74 10.02
C ASP A 254 -12.66 0.21 10.89
N PRO A 255 -12.18 1.43 11.21
CA PRO A 255 -12.97 2.39 11.97
C PRO A 255 -14.31 2.73 11.27
N PRO A 256 -15.39 3.04 12.01
CA PRO A 256 -16.65 3.49 11.42
C PRO A 256 -16.46 4.67 10.47
N GLU A 257 -17.18 4.63 9.36
CA GLU A 257 -17.15 5.66 8.33
C GLU A 257 -18.26 6.70 8.56
N ASN A 258 -18.11 7.87 7.93
CA ASN A 258 -19.14 8.92 7.91
C ASN A 258 -19.70 9.27 9.30
N VAL A 259 -18.80 9.37 10.29
CA VAL A 259 -19.16 9.87 11.62
C VAL A 259 -19.59 11.33 11.50
N VAL A 260 -20.76 11.65 12.01
CA VAL A 260 -21.33 12.99 11.98
C VAL A 260 -21.99 13.26 13.33
N ALA A 261 -21.79 14.47 13.86
CA ALA A 261 -22.44 14.93 15.07
C ALA A 261 -23.22 16.22 14.77
N LYS A 262 -24.51 16.26 15.14
CA LYS A 262 -25.41 17.39 14.88
C LYS A 262 -26.09 17.86 16.18
N PRO A 263 -26.30 19.18 16.36
CA PRO A 263 -27.11 19.68 17.46
C PRO A 263 -28.55 19.19 17.34
N VAL A 264 -29.16 18.83 18.47
CA VAL A 264 -30.60 18.53 18.53
C VAL A 264 -31.35 19.86 18.71
N PRO A 265 -32.24 20.26 17.78
CA PRO A 265 -32.96 21.53 17.86
C PRO A 265 -33.68 21.72 19.19
N ASN A 266 -33.67 22.94 19.70
CA ASN A 266 -34.28 23.33 20.98
C ASN A 266 -33.73 22.57 22.20
N ASN A 267 -32.52 21.98 22.11
CA ASN A 267 -31.92 21.25 23.22
C ASN A 267 -30.42 21.55 23.37
N ALA A 268 -30.10 22.43 24.32
CA ALA A 268 -28.73 22.90 24.57
C ALA A 268 -27.79 21.86 25.22
N ARG A 269 -28.28 20.65 25.54
CA ARG A 269 -27.50 19.58 26.18
C ARG A 269 -27.40 18.31 25.32
N ARG A 270 -27.89 18.34 24.08
CA ARG A 270 -27.97 17.16 23.22
C ARG A 270 -27.22 17.28 21.90
N LEU A 271 -26.53 16.20 21.56
CA LEU A 271 -25.89 15.99 20.27
C LEU A 271 -26.32 14.63 19.72
N LEU A 272 -26.86 14.62 18.51
CA LEU A 272 -27.11 13.40 17.75
C LEU A 272 -25.84 13.03 17.01
N VAL A 273 -25.27 11.89 17.36
CA VAL A 273 -24.11 11.30 16.69
C VAL A 273 -24.59 10.13 15.85
N SER A 274 -24.17 10.07 14.59
CA SER A 274 -24.48 8.97 13.66
C SER A 274 -23.25 8.57 12.88
N TRP A 275 -23.15 7.31 12.50
CA TRP A 275 -22.03 6.75 11.71
C TRP A 275 -22.55 5.68 10.75
N GLN A 276 -21.64 5.12 9.96
CA GLN A 276 -21.88 3.98 9.08
C GLN A 276 -20.91 2.85 9.42
N TYR A 277 -21.31 1.64 9.05
CA TYR A 277 -20.40 0.50 9.05
C TYR A 277 -19.23 0.78 8.10
N PRO A 278 -18.02 0.30 8.41
CA PRO A 278 -16.90 0.41 7.50
C PRO A 278 -17.21 -0.35 6.20
N SER A 279 -16.89 0.25 5.06
CA SER A 279 -17.13 -0.34 3.73
C SER A 279 -16.38 -1.65 3.50
N SER A 280 -15.33 -1.90 4.30
CA SER A 280 -14.59 -3.17 4.30
C SER A 280 -15.37 -4.33 4.92
N TRP A 281 -16.41 -4.08 5.72
CA TRP A 281 -17.16 -5.10 6.46
C TRP A 281 -18.35 -5.59 5.63
N PRO A 282 -18.29 -6.83 5.10
CA PRO A 282 -19.14 -7.24 3.99
C PRO A 282 -20.54 -7.68 4.40
N ASP A 283 -20.73 -8.19 5.62
CA ASP A 283 -21.98 -8.81 6.06
C ASP A 283 -22.33 -8.43 7.51
N PRO A 284 -22.84 -7.20 7.74
CA PRO A 284 -23.29 -6.73 9.05
C PRO A 284 -24.46 -7.52 9.66
N ASP A 285 -25.26 -8.19 8.82
CA ASP A 285 -26.45 -8.91 9.28
C ASP A 285 -26.07 -10.23 9.95
N SER A 286 -25.11 -10.96 9.37
CA SER A 286 -24.60 -12.20 9.98
C SER A 286 -23.50 -11.93 11.01
N PHE A 287 -22.73 -10.86 10.84
CA PHE A 287 -21.59 -10.48 11.71
C PHE A 287 -21.77 -9.03 12.21
N PRO A 288 -22.71 -8.80 13.13
CA PRO A 288 -22.99 -7.47 13.65
C PRO A 288 -21.81 -6.90 14.42
N LEU A 289 -21.54 -5.62 14.20
CA LEU A 289 -20.54 -4.86 14.94
C LEU A 289 -21.20 -4.16 16.12
N LYS A 290 -20.49 -4.13 17.24
CA LYS A 290 -20.72 -3.17 18.32
C LYS A 290 -19.77 -1.99 18.18
N PHE A 291 -20.18 -0.88 18.77
CA PHE A 291 -19.49 0.39 18.69
C PHE A 291 -19.12 0.90 20.07
N PHE A 292 -17.97 1.57 20.15
CA PHE A 292 -17.55 2.29 21.33
C PHE A 292 -17.44 3.76 20.97
N LEU A 293 -18.34 4.56 21.51
CA LEU A 293 -18.37 6.00 21.34
C LEU A 293 -17.54 6.62 22.47
N ARG A 294 -16.64 7.55 22.13
CA ARG A 294 -16.01 8.44 23.11
C ARG A 294 -16.24 9.89 22.76
N TYR A 295 -16.49 10.70 23.79
CA TYR A 295 -16.67 12.14 23.63
C TYR A 295 -16.14 12.89 24.83
N ARG A 296 -15.66 14.12 24.60
CA ARG A 296 -15.30 15.07 25.65
C ARG A 296 -15.46 16.50 25.15
N PRO A 297 -15.80 17.46 26.02
CA PRO A 297 -15.74 18.86 25.65
C PRO A 297 -14.28 19.30 25.50
N LEU A 298 -14.00 20.32 24.69
CA LEU A 298 -12.63 20.85 24.55
C LEU A 298 -12.05 21.42 25.85
N ILE A 299 -12.93 21.85 26.76
CA ILE A 299 -12.55 22.44 28.05
C ILE A 299 -12.11 21.41 29.10
N ILE A 300 -12.30 20.10 28.86
CA ILE A 300 -11.96 19.03 29.81
C ILE A 300 -11.24 17.90 29.05
N ASP A 301 -10.15 17.37 29.61
CA ASP A 301 -9.35 16.32 28.97
C ASP A 301 -9.78 14.89 29.34
N GLN A 302 -10.92 14.76 30.01
CA GLN A 302 -11.48 13.48 30.42
C GLN A 302 -12.50 12.98 29.39
N TRP A 303 -12.25 11.80 28.84
CA TRP A 303 -13.16 11.11 27.92
C TRP A 303 -14.32 10.45 28.65
N GLN A 304 -15.52 10.67 28.14
CA GLN A 304 -16.67 9.83 28.40
C GLN A 304 -16.78 8.73 27.36
N HIS A 305 -17.34 7.59 27.76
CA HIS A 305 -17.40 6.39 26.93
C HIS A 305 -18.79 5.76 26.99
N VAL A 306 -19.25 5.25 25.84
CA VAL A 306 -20.53 4.53 25.71
C VAL A 306 -20.31 3.35 24.77
N GLU A 307 -20.59 2.15 25.25
CA GLU A 307 -20.61 0.94 24.42
C GLU A 307 -22.04 0.72 23.90
N LEU A 308 -22.16 0.46 22.60
CA LEU A 308 -23.41 0.38 21.85
C LEU A 308 -23.42 -0.91 21.06
N SER A 309 -24.32 -1.82 21.39
CA SER A 309 -24.42 -3.13 20.73
C SER A 309 -25.38 -3.13 19.55
N ASP A 310 -26.19 -2.08 19.41
CA ASP A 310 -27.22 -1.96 18.39
C ASP A 310 -27.26 -0.56 17.75
N GLY A 311 -27.54 -0.54 16.45
CA GLY A 311 -27.71 0.69 15.68
C GLY A 311 -26.42 1.41 15.31
N THR A 312 -26.57 2.51 14.57
CA THR A 312 -25.47 3.35 14.08
C THR A 312 -25.63 4.81 14.48
N SER A 313 -26.35 5.07 15.57
CA SER A 313 -26.55 6.41 16.09
C SER A 313 -26.77 6.42 17.60
N HIS A 314 -26.38 7.51 18.24
CA HIS A 314 -26.56 7.73 19.66
C HIS A 314 -26.79 9.21 19.96
N ILE A 315 -27.63 9.50 20.96
CA ILE A 315 -27.86 10.87 21.43
C ILE A 315 -27.09 11.06 22.73
N ILE A 316 -26.05 11.89 22.69
CA ILE A 316 -25.39 12.38 23.90
C ILE A 316 -26.38 13.30 24.61
N THR A 317 -26.60 13.11 25.91
CA THR A 317 -27.66 13.82 26.68
C THR A 317 -27.15 14.76 27.76
N ASP A 318 -25.85 14.72 28.02
CA ASP A 318 -25.17 15.43 29.09
C ASP A 318 -24.16 16.46 28.56
N ALA A 319 -24.25 16.84 27.28
CA ALA A 319 -23.31 17.77 26.66
C ALA A 319 -23.38 19.18 27.28
N TYR A 320 -22.26 19.85 27.54
CA TYR A 320 -22.23 21.22 28.08
C TYR A 320 -22.73 22.22 27.03
N ALA A 321 -23.70 23.04 27.42
CA ALA A 321 -24.29 24.06 26.56
C ALA A 321 -23.22 25.04 26.02
N GLY A 322 -23.24 25.26 24.70
CA GLY A 322 -22.32 26.18 24.01
C GLY A 322 -20.84 25.77 24.06
N LYS A 323 -20.52 24.53 24.47
CA LYS A 323 -19.15 24.01 24.44
C LYS A 323 -18.98 23.06 23.27
N GLU A 324 -17.85 23.21 22.58
CA GLU A 324 -17.46 22.32 21.51
C GLU A 324 -16.94 20.99 22.06
N TYR A 325 -17.29 19.91 21.36
CA TYR A 325 -16.93 18.53 21.70
C TYR A 325 -16.06 17.90 20.62
N ILE A 326 -15.13 17.04 21.04
CA ILE A 326 -14.48 16.06 20.18
C ILE A 326 -15.17 14.72 20.38
N ILE A 327 -15.54 14.07 19.28
CA ILE A 327 -16.29 12.82 19.27
C ILE A 327 -15.61 11.83 18.31
N GLN A 328 -15.47 10.58 18.75
CA GLN A 328 -14.91 9.48 17.97
C GLN A 328 -15.65 8.18 18.24
N VAL A 329 -15.66 7.28 17.25
CA VAL A 329 -16.28 5.98 17.35
C VAL A 329 -15.27 4.90 16.94
N ALA A 330 -15.24 3.78 17.65
CA ALA A 330 -14.55 2.57 17.26
C ALA A 330 -15.56 1.44 17.07
N ALA A 331 -15.20 0.40 16.31
CA ALA A 331 -16.03 -0.75 16.03
C ALA A 331 -15.32 -2.05 16.42
N LYS A 332 -16.08 -3.06 16.81
CA LYS A 332 -15.60 -4.41 17.06
C LYS A 332 -16.69 -5.39 16.66
N ASP A 333 -16.33 -6.56 16.18
CA ASP A 333 -17.25 -7.68 16.16
C ASP A 333 -17.78 -7.96 17.60
N ASN A 334 -19.03 -8.41 17.69
CA ASN A 334 -19.69 -8.64 18.97
C ASN A 334 -18.95 -9.65 19.85
N ASP A 335 -18.44 -10.72 19.25
CA ASP A 335 -17.90 -11.88 19.97
C ASP A 335 -16.38 -12.03 19.82
N ILE A 336 -15.84 -11.69 18.66
CA ILE A 336 -14.45 -12.01 18.30
C ILE A 336 -13.58 -10.77 18.05
N GLY A 337 -12.27 -10.99 17.96
CA GLY A 337 -11.34 -9.96 17.55
C GLY A 337 -11.09 -8.86 18.58
N THR A 338 -10.64 -7.72 18.06
CA THR A 338 -10.24 -6.53 18.82
C THR A 338 -10.90 -5.28 18.25
N TRP A 339 -10.98 -4.24 19.09
CA TRP A 339 -11.50 -2.93 18.66
C TRP A 339 -10.67 -2.37 17.52
N SER A 340 -11.35 -1.76 16.55
CA SER A 340 -10.73 -0.95 15.51
C SER A 340 -10.02 0.27 16.12
N ASP A 341 -9.22 0.94 15.30
CA ASP A 341 -8.70 2.24 15.68
C ASP A 341 -9.86 3.25 15.78
N TRP A 342 -9.66 4.34 16.49
CA TRP A 342 -10.69 5.39 16.56
C TRP A 342 -10.92 6.01 15.19
N SER A 343 -12.18 6.31 14.88
CA SER A 343 -12.55 7.09 13.70
C SER A 343 -11.82 8.44 13.68
N VAL A 344 -11.80 9.08 12.52
CA VAL A 344 -11.44 10.50 12.44
C VAL A 344 -12.32 11.27 13.43
N ALA A 345 -11.69 12.16 14.19
CA ALA A 345 -12.38 12.97 15.18
C ALA A 345 -13.33 13.95 14.51
N VAL A 346 -14.55 14.04 15.05
CA VAL A 346 -15.54 15.03 14.61
C VAL A 346 -15.83 16.02 15.72
N HIS A 347 -16.13 17.24 15.30
CA HIS A 347 -16.37 18.36 16.17
C HIS A 347 -17.83 18.79 16.09
N ALA A 348 -18.44 19.06 17.23
CA ALA A 348 -19.80 19.58 17.28
C ALA A 348 -20.04 20.42 18.54
N THR A 349 -20.92 21.41 18.42
CA THR A 349 -21.41 22.21 19.54
C THR A 349 -22.92 21.96 19.70
N PRO A 350 -23.43 21.71 20.92
CA PRO A 350 -24.87 21.58 21.17
C PRO A 350 -25.65 22.80 20.71
N TRP A 351 -26.96 22.65 20.55
CA TRP A 351 -27.81 23.72 20.06
C TRP A 351 -27.68 24.98 20.94
N THR A 352 -27.60 26.12 20.28
CA THR A 352 -27.64 27.45 20.92
C THR A 352 -28.76 28.24 20.26
N GLU A 353 -29.47 29.05 21.05
CA GLU A 353 -30.36 30.05 20.45
C GLU A 353 -29.51 31.01 19.63
N GLU A 354 -29.89 31.23 18.37
CA GLU A 354 -29.35 32.35 17.63
C GLU A 354 -29.67 33.62 18.42
N PRO A 355 -28.67 34.49 18.71
CA PRO A 355 -28.94 35.74 19.39
C PRO A 355 -29.93 36.53 18.54
N LYS A 356 -31.16 36.68 19.02
CA LYS A 356 -32.13 37.61 18.42
C LYS A 356 -31.47 38.98 18.45
N HIS A 357 -31.14 39.53 17.29
CA HIS A 357 -30.73 40.92 17.18
C HIS A 357 -31.86 41.78 17.76
N LEU A 358 -31.71 42.27 18.99
CA LEU A 358 -32.50 43.38 19.49
C LEU A 358 -32.03 44.63 18.76
N THR A 359 -32.75 45.02 17.72
CA THR A 359 -32.79 46.42 17.27
C THR A 359 -34.16 46.99 17.61
N THR A 360 -34.21 47.50 18.84
CA THR A 360 -34.90 48.70 19.31
C THR A 360 -35.86 49.37 18.32
N GLU A 361 -37.17 49.16 18.50
CA GLU A 361 -38.16 50.15 18.08
C GLU A 361 -37.99 51.40 18.94
N ALA A 362 -37.51 52.48 18.35
CA ALA A 362 -37.50 53.79 18.98
C ALA A 362 -38.96 54.30 19.06
N GLN A 363 -39.62 54.04 20.19
CA GLN A 363 -40.86 54.72 20.56
C GLN A 363 -40.56 56.16 21.02
N GLY A 364 -41.26 57.12 20.40
CA GLY A 364 -41.80 58.30 21.07
C GLY A 364 -40.84 59.48 21.28
N ALA A 365 -40.90 60.46 20.39
CA ALA A 365 -40.58 61.85 20.74
C ALA A 365 -41.84 62.70 20.54
N GLU A 366 -42.56 62.97 21.62
CA GLU A 366 -43.53 64.07 21.69
C GLU A 366 -42.86 65.33 22.28
N THR A 367 -43.00 66.41 21.52
CA THR A 367 -43.19 67.82 21.93
C THR A 367 -42.00 68.57 22.56
N THR A 368 -41.49 69.59 21.85
CA THR A 368 -41.67 71.04 22.18
C THR A 368 -40.82 71.95 21.27
N THR A 369 -41.52 72.73 20.45
CA THR A 369 -41.36 74.15 20.04
C THR A 369 -40.01 74.76 19.59
N ALA A 370 -40.14 75.51 18.49
CA ALA A 370 -39.15 76.26 17.71
C ALA A 370 -38.39 77.39 18.44
N SER A 371 -37.15 77.68 17.99
CA SER A 371 -36.80 78.95 17.32
C SER A 371 -35.31 79.03 16.90
N THR A 372 -35.13 79.66 15.75
CA THR A 372 -33.97 80.13 14.97
C THR A 372 -32.67 80.49 15.71
N SER A 373 -31.51 80.08 15.15
CA SER A 373 -30.32 80.94 14.98
C SER A 373 -29.16 80.16 14.36
N ALA A 374 -28.73 80.56 13.16
CA ALA A 374 -27.54 80.05 12.47
C ALA A 374 -26.26 80.57 13.15
N PHE A 375 -25.21 79.74 13.32
CA PHE A 375 -23.82 80.19 13.33
C PHE A 375 -22.83 79.03 13.06
N VAL A 376 -22.22 79.09 11.88
CA VAL A 376 -20.78 78.94 11.55
C VAL A 376 -19.96 77.78 12.14
N VAL A 377 -19.46 76.94 11.23
CA VAL A 377 -18.32 76.00 11.39
C VAL A 377 -16.99 76.77 11.42
N PRO A 378 -16.01 76.32 12.20
CA PRO A 378 -14.64 76.23 11.66
C PRO A 378 -14.00 74.84 11.84
N PRO A 379 -13.06 74.48 10.93
CA PRO A 379 -12.47 73.15 10.85
C PRO A 379 -11.19 73.03 11.68
N THR A 380 -10.97 71.87 12.31
CA THR A 380 -9.64 71.56 12.85
C THR A 380 -8.78 70.93 11.76
N THR A 381 -7.72 71.65 11.47
CA THR A 381 -6.61 71.38 10.57
C THR A 381 -5.82 70.13 10.94
N ARG A 382 -5.27 69.55 9.87
CA ARG A 382 -4.28 68.48 9.79
C ARG A 382 -2.98 68.81 10.52
N LEU A 383 -2.31 67.76 10.98
CA LEU A 383 -0.85 67.62 10.92
C LEU A 383 -0.54 66.23 10.30
N SER A 384 -0.30 66.24 9.00
CA SER A 384 0.67 65.38 8.29
C SER A 384 2.07 65.75 8.79
N ASP A 385 3.03 64.85 8.92
CA ASP A 385 3.80 64.10 7.91
C ASP A 385 4.80 63.25 8.74
N SER A 386 5.52 62.23 8.32
CA SER A 386 5.85 61.57 7.05
C SER A 386 6.83 60.46 7.46
N ASP A 387 6.79 59.28 6.87
CA ASP A 387 7.88 58.89 5.96
C ASP A 387 7.51 57.61 5.19
N VAL A 388 7.73 57.69 3.88
CA VAL A 388 7.57 56.63 2.87
C VAL A 388 8.84 56.67 2.05
N THR A 389 9.47 55.52 1.86
CA THR A 389 10.18 55.21 0.60
C THR A 389 10.33 53.68 0.54
N ASP A 390 9.44 52.98 -0.16
CA ASP A 390 9.29 52.84 -1.63
C ASP A 390 10.25 51.81 -2.22
N ARG A 391 9.68 50.72 -2.76
CA ARG A 391 10.24 50.01 -3.90
C ARG A 391 9.18 49.16 -4.61
N ASN A 392 8.47 49.77 -5.56
CA ASN A 392 7.66 49.08 -6.57
C ASN A 392 8.28 49.23 -7.98
N ARG A 393 8.65 48.10 -8.59
CA ARG A 393 8.86 47.85 -10.04
C ARG A 393 8.83 46.32 -10.18
N ALA A 394 8.10 45.67 -11.09
CA ALA A 394 7.30 46.08 -12.22
C ALA A 394 6.33 44.93 -12.57
N MET A 395 5.14 45.27 -13.02
CA MET A 395 4.20 44.36 -13.69
C MET A 395 4.51 44.34 -15.18
N ALA A 396 4.81 43.16 -15.75
CA ALA A 396 4.49 42.76 -17.12
C ALA A 396 5.25 41.46 -17.45
N LEU A 397 4.53 40.36 -17.68
CA LEU A 397 4.80 39.26 -18.63
C LEU A 397 3.90 38.07 -18.26
N SER A 398 2.65 38.16 -18.70
CA SER A 398 1.74 37.01 -18.85
C SER A 398 1.51 36.83 -20.34
N LEU A 399 1.39 35.56 -20.76
CA LEU A 399 1.13 35.05 -22.12
C LEU A 399 2.36 34.99 -23.04
N VAL A 400 3.08 33.86 -23.06
CA VAL A 400 3.44 33.01 -24.24
C VAL A 400 4.31 31.85 -23.74
N VAL A 401 3.74 30.73 -23.27
CA VAL A 401 4.49 29.44 -23.13
C VAL A 401 3.67 28.20 -23.54
N SER A 402 2.36 28.30 -23.77
CA SER A 402 1.52 27.10 -23.98
C SER A 402 1.39 26.59 -25.43
N LEU A 403 2.36 26.85 -26.32
CA LEU A 403 2.23 26.48 -27.75
C LEU A 403 3.47 25.83 -28.38
N VAL A 404 4.32 25.16 -27.56
CA VAL A 404 5.49 24.39 -28.07
C VAL A 404 5.44 22.89 -27.72
N LEU A 405 4.45 22.44 -26.95
CA LEU A 405 4.32 21.01 -26.57
C LEU A 405 3.24 20.22 -27.34
N VAL A 406 2.93 20.65 -28.58
CA VAL A 406 2.05 19.88 -29.49
C VAL A 406 2.77 19.46 -30.79
N VAL A 407 4.01 19.91 -31.01
CA VAL A 407 4.77 19.59 -32.24
C VAL A 407 5.70 18.38 -32.10
N PHE A 408 5.92 17.84 -30.89
CA PHE A 408 6.82 16.70 -30.67
C PHE A 408 6.16 15.32 -30.65
N SER A 409 4.85 15.21 -30.94
CA SER A 409 4.13 13.92 -30.93
C SER A 409 3.84 13.34 -32.33
N ILE A 410 4.49 13.81 -33.39
CA ILE A 410 4.29 13.32 -34.77
C ILE A 410 5.58 12.71 -35.39
N HIS A 411 6.62 12.45 -34.59
CA HIS A 411 7.86 11.83 -35.09
C HIS A 411 8.27 10.49 -34.47
N PHE A 412 7.30 9.72 -33.97
CA PHE A 412 7.48 8.28 -33.80
C PHE A 412 6.18 7.54 -34.19
N ILE A 413 6.12 7.18 -35.48
CA ILE A 413 5.42 5.99 -35.99
C ILE A 413 6.49 5.10 -36.59
#